data_AF-A0A969L470-F1
#
_entry.id   AF-A0A969L470-F1
#
_cell.length_a   1.000
_cell.length_b   1.000
_cell.length_c   1.000
_cell.angle_alpha   90.00
_cell.angle_beta   90.00
_cell.angle_gamma   90.00
#
_symmetry.space_group_name_H-M   'P 1'
#
loop_
_entity.id
_entity.type
_entity.pdbx_description
1 polymer ?
#
loop_
_entity_poly.entity_id
_entity_poly.type
_entity_poly.pdbx_seq_one_letter_code
_entity_poly.pdbx_strand_id
1 'polypeptide(L)' 'HWAYRLYLQKQPGLLAPPVEVTINLPPPGYLLWSERPAAQQQGTRLTYRLDLQTDQAIEVWYGLP' A
#
# COMPACT_ATOMS: atom_id res chain seq x y z
N HIS A 1 14.27 -10.54 -3.81
CA HIS A 1 13.34 -9.40 -3.90
C HIS A 1 11.96 -9.97 -4.13
N TRP A 2 10.93 -9.37 -3.52
CA TRP A 2 9.55 -9.81 -3.65
C TRP A 2 8.69 -8.64 -4.11
N ALA A 3 7.69 -8.92 -4.93
CA ALA A 3 6.73 -7.94 -5.42
C ALA A 3 5.31 -8.39 -5.02
N TYR A 4 4.57 -7.49 -4.37
CA TYR A 4 3.20 -7.74 -3.94
C TYR A 4 2.31 -6.62 -4.42
N ARG A 5 1.14 -6.98 -4.93
CA ARG A 5 0.11 -6.03 -5.36
C ARG A 5 -1.19 -6.29 -4.61
N LEU A 6 -1.68 -5.26 -3.93
CA LEU A 6 -2.97 -5.24 -3.26
C LEU A 6 -3.95 -4.43 -4.10
N TYR A 7 -5.07 -5.04 -4.47
CA TYR A 7 -6.17 -4.37 -5.16
C TYR A 7 -7.26 -3.99 -4.16
N LEU A 8 -7.73 -2.74 -4.24
CA LEU A 8 -8.86 -2.23 -3.46
C LEU A 8 -9.95 -1.78 -4.42
N GLN A 9 -11.08 -2.48 -4.37
CA GLN A 9 -12.22 -2.20 -5.24
C GLN A 9 -13.22 -1.29 -4.55
N LYS A 10 -13.69 -0.26 -5.25
CA LYS A 10 -14.82 0.54 -4.77
C LYS A 10 -16.14 -0.11 -5.18
N GLN A 11 -16.99 -0.37 -4.19
CA GLN A 11 -18.35 -0.84 -4.45
C GLN A 11 -19.23 0.28 -5.03
N PRO A 12 -19.94 0.05 -6.16
CA PRO A 12 -20.84 1.03 -6.76
C PRO A 12 -21.94 1.50 -5.80
N GLY A 13 -22.40 2.75 -5.95
CA GLY A 13 -23.50 3.31 -5.16
C GLY A 13 -23.18 3.63 -3.69
N LEU A 14 -21.98 3.29 -3.20
CA LEU A 14 -21.55 3.61 -1.84
C LEU A 14 -20.66 4.86 -1.79
N LEU A 15 -20.78 5.59 -0.67
CA LEU A 15 -19.89 6.69 -0.33
C LEU A 15 -18.47 6.14 -0.14
N ALA A 16 -17.48 6.84 -0.70
CA ALA A 16 -16.08 6.42 -0.68
C ALA A 16 -15.25 7.40 0.18
N PRO A 17 -15.31 7.30 1.52
CA PRO A 17 -14.37 8.05 2.35
C PRO A 17 -12.93 7.59 2.07
N PRO A 18 -11.92 8.44 2.30
CA PRO A 18 -10.52 8.03 2.18
C PRO A 18 -10.23 6.83 3.10
N VAL A 19 -9.48 5.86 2.57
CA VAL A 19 -9.09 4.65 3.29
C VAL A 19 -7.61 4.67 3.58
N GLU A 20 -7.24 4.29 4.81
CA GLU A 20 -5.86 4.05 5.17
C GLU A 20 -5.53 2.56 5.10
N VAL A 21 -4.48 2.23 4.36
CA VAL A 21 -3.94 0.87 4.23
C VAL A 21 -2.55 0.85 4.84
N THR A 22 -2.35 -0.05 5.81
CA THR A 22 -1.02 -0.33 6.35
C THR A 22 -0.47 -1.62 5.77
N ILE A 23 0.73 -1.58 5.21
CA ILE A 23 1.50 -2.75 4.78
C ILE A 23 2.70 -2.89 5.72
N ASN A 24 2.85 -4.05 6.36
CA ASN A 24 4.01 -4.38 7.17
C ASN A 24 4.93 -5.31 6.38
N LEU A 25 6.16 -4.86 6.11
CA LEU A 25 7.20 -5.70 5.54
C LEU A 25 7.74 -6.65 6.63
N PRO A 26 8.08 -7.91 6.30
CA PRO A 26 8.67 -8.82 7.28
C PRO A 26 10.02 -8.27 7.74
N PRO A 27 10.30 -8.18 9.06
CA PRO A 27 11.63 -7.83 9.53
C PRO A 27 12.67 -8.90 9.12
N PRO A 28 13.91 -8.54 8.74
CA PRO A 28 14.51 -7.20 8.65
C PRO A 28 14.38 -6.55 7.24
N GLY A 29 13.23 -6.68 6.59
CA GLY A 29 13.01 -6.23 5.22
C GLY A 29 12.94 -4.73 5.04
N TYR A 30 13.22 -4.27 3.82
CA TYR A 30 13.25 -2.86 3.44
C TYR A 30 12.55 -2.63 2.10
N LEU A 31 11.94 -1.46 1.95
CA LEU A 31 11.25 -1.06 0.73
C LEU A 31 12.27 -0.84 -0.41
N LEU A 32 12.08 -1.52 -1.54
CA LEU A 32 12.85 -1.31 -2.76
C LEU A 32 12.14 -0.31 -3.69
N TRP A 33 10.82 -0.47 -3.85
CA TRP A 33 10.01 0.35 -4.74
C TRP A 33 8.54 0.29 -4.32
N SER A 34 7.79 1.35 -4.63
CA SER A 34 6.34 1.37 -4.51
C SER A 34 5.73 2.14 -5.67
N GLU A 35 4.64 1.62 -6.24
CA GLU A 35 3.90 2.25 -7.36
C GLU A 35 3.44 3.66 -7.01
N ARG A 36 3.12 3.89 -5.74
CA ARG A 36 2.76 5.19 -5.19
C ARG A 36 3.53 5.45 -3.90
N PRO A 37 3.90 6.70 -3.58
CA PRO A 37 4.58 6.99 -2.34
C PRO A 37 3.68 6.66 -1.14
N ALA A 38 4.26 6.05 -0.10
CA ALA A 38 3.58 5.90 1.18
C ALA A 38 3.38 7.30 1.80
N ALA A 39 2.21 7.54 2.39
CA ALA A 39 1.95 8.75 3.14
C ALA A 39 2.82 8.82 4.41
N GLN A 40 3.18 7.65 4.95
CA GLN A 40 4.12 7.53 6.06
C GLN A 40 4.91 6.22 5.95
N GLN A 41 6.19 6.27 6.31
CA GLN A 41 7.05 5.10 6.43
C GLN A 41 7.78 5.13 7.77
N GLN A 42 7.60 4.08 8.58
CA GLN A 42 8.25 3.89 9.88
C GLN A 42 8.91 2.51 9.90
N GLY A 43 10.20 2.44 9.57
CA GLY A 43 10.91 1.17 9.44
C GLY A 43 10.28 0.28 8.38
N THR A 44 9.75 -0.88 8.80
CA THR A 44 9.07 -1.85 7.91
C THR A 44 7.58 -1.57 7.72
N ARG A 45 7.02 -0.56 8.40
CA ARG A 45 5.60 -0.20 8.31
C ARG A 45 5.38 0.92 7.30
N LEU A 46 4.57 0.65 6.28
CA LEU A 46 4.19 1.58 5.22
C LEU A 46 2.70 1.91 5.34
N THR A 47 2.36 3.19 5.41
CA THR A 47 0.96 3.65 5.47
C THR A 47 0.62 4.39 4.19
N TYR A 48 -0.48 3.99 3.55
CA TYR A 48 -1.02 4.60 2.34
C TYR A 48 -2.39 5.18 2.62
N ARG A 49 -2.66 6.37 2.09
CA ARG A 49 -3.99 6.98 2.10
C ARG A 49 -4.54 6.96 0.67
N LEU A 50 -5.70 6.36 0.49
CA LEU A 50 -6.30 6.13 -0.83
C LEU A 50 -7.68 6.78 -0.89
N ASP A 51 -7.92 7.55 -1.94
CA ASP A 51 -9.25 8.02 -2.29
C ASP A 51 -9.91 6.98 -3.20
N LEU A 52 -10.89 6.24 -2.67
CA LEU A 52 -11.58 5.16 -3.39
C LEU A 52 -12.67 5.69 -4.34
N GLN A 53 -12.42 6.79 -5.06
CA GLN A 53 -13.37 7.27 -6.08
C GLN A 53 -13.50 6.26 -7.23
N THR A 54 -12.41 5.57 -7.52
CA THR A 54 -12.29 4.44 -8.44
C THR A 54 -11.56 3.28 -7.73
N ASP A 55 -11.50 2.13 -8.38
CA ASP A 55 -10.62 1.05 -7.97
C ASP A 55 -9.17 1.55 -7.88
N GLN A 56 -8.45 1.06 -6.87
CA GLN A 56 -7.08 1.43 -6.58
C GLN A 56 -6.21 0.17 -6.44
N ALA A 57 -4.91 0.34 -6.62
CA ALA A 57 -3.93 -0.69 -6.33
C ALA A 57 -2.71 -0.09 -5.63
N ILE A 58 -2.10 -0.88 -4.75
CA ILE A 58 -0.79 -0.59 -4.16
C ILE A 58 0.12 -1.75 -4.55
N GLU A 59 1.15 -1.46 -5.32
CA GLU A 59 2.24 -2.40 -5.56
C GLU A 59 3.49 -2.00 -4.77
N VAL A 60 4.06 -2.95 -4.04
CA VAL A 60 5.25 -2.77 -3.21
C VAL A 60 6.25 -3.86 -3.52
N TRP A 61 7.49 -3.45 -3.75
CA TRP A 61 8.63 -4.35 -3.88
C TRP A 61 9.51 -4.20 -2.64
N TYR A 62 9.91 -5.30 -2.04
CA TYR A 62 10.81 -5.27 -0.88
C TYR A 62 11.96 -6.27 -1.00
N GLY A 63 13.02 -5.97 -0.26
CA GLY A 63 14.20 -6.79 -0.08
C GLY A 63 14.33 -7.26 1.36
N LEU A 64 15.07 -8.35 1.53
CA LEU A 64 15.68 -8.74 2.80
C LEU A 64 17.19 -8.48 2.64
N PRO A 65 17.94 -8.29 3.74
CA PRO A 65 19.38 -8.13 3.71
C PRO A 65 20.11 -9.26 2.96
#